data_AF-A0A355TTI8-F1
#
_entry.id   AF-A0A355TTI8-F1
#
_cell.length_a   1.000
_cell.length_b   1.000
_cell.length_c   1.000
_cell.angle_alpha   90.00
_cell.angle_beta   90.00
_cell.angle_gamma   90.00
#
_symmetry.space_group_name_H-M   'P 1'
#
loop_
_entity.id
_entity.type
_entity.pdbx_description
1 polymer ?
#
loop_
_entity_poly.entity_id
_entity_poly.type
_entity_poly.pdbx_seq_one_letter_code
_entity_poly.pdbx_strand_id
1 'polypeptide(L)'
;MKRLYAFGMLILICSTAMLTGCGSFVRTAKADGHQLYLRDFYKCDSRTATFRNIADGEEVTFEMELVSENDEYTTFTTYADTSEYDRVIFSKGDHLYESIELAFNDYVNGYHITASGVLPFVYDNEEKEITYNTVPLKYDEYGDKNIYVWTPDDYDEYDKDTKYSVIYMTDGQNLFDKSATTHGCWSVAECVQSMMSQSNNRAIVVGIDNSDNRNSELSPVIGEVLSDNDLVINGTGEYFSDFVYETVVPYIESNYNVYKDSKHISVCGSSMGGLESFYIGMEHPDKFGVIGALSPTFCYFSEDTWMNYFKNFEFEDAQPFVYIYSGNSDELEQWLYYDATNMKLWLENAGYPEDRIVFAEYDNGIHNEKYWRAVFPEFLKYAFSE
;
A
#
# COMPACT_ATOMS: atom_id res chain seq x y z
N MET A 1 -51.38 24.99 41.51
CA MET A 1 -51.10 24.61 42.90
C MET A 1 -49.66 24.11 42.95
N LYS A 2 -48.76 24.82 43.67
CA LYS A 2 -47.36 24.45 44.04
C LYS A 2 -46.35 24.32 42.86
N ARG A 3 -45.11 24.83 42.90
CA ARG A 3 -44.34 25.60 43.91
C ARG A 3 -43.05 26.16 43.25
N LEU A 4 -42.69 27.38 43.66
CA LEU A 4 -41.36 27.99 43.93
C LEU A 4 -40.15 27.67 43.02
N TYR A 5 -39.52 28.66 42.36
CA TYR A 5 -38.65 29.77 42.84
C TYR A 5 -37.29 29.33 43.41
N ALA A 6 -36.20 29.72 42.73
CA ALA A 6 -35.06 30.55 43.22
C ALA A 6 -33.80 30.25 42.37
N PHE A 7 -33.24 31.16 41.57
CA PHE A 7 -32.50 32.42 41.84
C PHE A 7 -30.97 32.26 41.81
N GLY A 8 -30.32 33.15 41.05
CA GLY A 8 -28.86 33.36 40.97
C GLY A 8 -28.43 33.71 39.54
N MET A 9 -28.72 34.89 38.98
CA MET A 9 -27.89 36.12 39.04
C MET A 9 -26.41 35.80 38.78
N LEU A 10 -25.79 36.19 37.66
CA LEU A 10 -25.35 37.58 37.40
C LEU A 10 -24.80 37.76 35.96
N ILE A 11 -25.17 38.88 35.32
CA ILE A 11 -24.40 39.79 34.44
C ILE A 11 -23.90 39.27 33.08
N LEU A 12 -24.52 39.67 31.95
CA LEU A 12 -24.42 40.94 31.17
C LEU A 12 -23.19 41.06 30.24
N ILE A 13 -23.43 40.73 28.96
CA ILE A 13 -23.12 41.47 27.72
C ILE A 13 -21.65 41.80 27.38
N CYS A 14 -21.16 41.15 26.32
CA CYS A 14 -20.65 41.77 25.07
C CYS A 14 -20.44 40.64 24.03
N SER A 15 -21.38 40.38 23.13
CA SER A 15 -21.44 40.91 21.76
C SER A 15 -20.14 40.78 20.94
N THR A 16 -20.20 39.87 19.96
CA THR A 16 -19.58 39.93 18.63
C THR A 16 -18.06 40.01 18.52
N ALA A 17 -17.45 38.86 18.24
CA ALA A 17 -16.55 38.68 17.10
C ALA A 17 -16.60 37.22 16.65
N MET A 18 -17.42 36.93 15.62
CA MET A 18 -17.10 35.86 14.68
C MET A 18 -15.83 36.29 13.96
N LEU A 19 -14.74 35.57 14.21
CA LEU A 19 -13.57 35.59 13.35
C LEU A 19 -13.36 34.15 12.88
N THR A 20 -13.87 33.89 11.69
CA THR A 20 -13.38 32.87 10.78
C THR A 20 -11.89 33.11 10.56
N GLY A 21 -11.06 32.25 11.15
CA GLY A 21 -9.63 32.21 10.93
C GLY A 21 -9.22 30.76 10.84
N CYS A 22 -9.25 30.20 9.63
CA CYS A 22 -8.48 29.01 9.31
C CYS A 22 -7.02 29.45 9.31
N GLY A 23 -6.34 29.27 10.44
CA GLY A 23 -4.91 29.48 10.58
C GLY A 23 -4.29 28.16 10.96
N SER A 24 -3.56 27.55 10.04
CA SER A 24 -2.65 26.45 10.33
C SER A 24 -1.58 26.96 11.31
N PHE A 25 -1.75 26.68 12.60
CA PHE A 25 -0.72 26.98 13.58
C PHE A 25 0.35 25.89 13.48
N VAL A 26 1.53 26.24 12.99
CA VAL A 26 2.67 25.33 13.02
C VAL A 26 3.10 25.13 14.46
N ARG A 27 3.13 23.87 14.92
CA ARG A 27 3.54 23.49 16.27
C ARG A 27 4.99 23.02 16.28
N THR A 28 5.64 23.08 17.43
CA THR A 28 6.88 22.32 17.68
C THR A 28 6.47 20.93 18.15
N ALA A 29 7.00 19.89 17.52
CA ALA A 29 6.71 18.51 17.91
C ALA A 29 7.18 18.25 19.36
N LYS A 30 6.47 17.39 20.08
CA LYS A 30 6.93 16.84 21.35
C LYS A 30 7.51 15.46 21.08
N ALA A 31 8.55 15.06 21.81
CA ALA A 31 9.17 13.74 21.72
C ALA A 31 8.30 12.61 22.33
N ASP A 32 6.99 12.68 22.11
CA ASP A 32 5.99 11.68 22.46
C ASP A 32 5.32 11.28 21.13
N GLY A 33 5.65 10.10 20.58
CA GLY A 33 5.10 9.62 19.30
C GLY A 33 6.12 8.85 18.45
N HIS A 34 5.68 8.39 17.28
CA HIS A 34 6.54 7.77 16.28
C HIS A 34 7.46 8.81 15.65
N GLN A 35 8.75 8.48 15.56
CA GLN A 35 9.75 9.38 15.00
C GLN A 35 9.84 9.21 13.48
N LEU A 36 9.65 10.30 12.76
CA LEU A 36 9.72 10.33 11.31
C LEU A 36 10.90 11.17 10.83
N TYR A 37 11.65 10.64 9.87
CA TYR A 37 12.78 11.30 9.23
C TYR A 37 12.46 11.70 7.79
N LEU A 38 13.03 12.81 7.35
CA LEU A 38 12.98 13.25 5.96
C LEU A 38 14.39 13.58 5.47
N ARG A 39 14.86 12.87 4.45
CA ARG A 39 16.11 13.19 3.75
C ARG A 39 15.79 13.95 2.46
N ASP A 40 16.28 15.17 2.34
CA ASP A 40 15.97 16.05 1.23
C ASP A 40 17.20 16.33 0.36
N PHE A 41 17.16 15.86 -0.89
CA PHE A 41 18.26 16.03 -1.85
C PHE A 41 18.26 17.40 -2.56
N TYR A 42 17.22 18.22 -2.39
CA TYR A 42 17.14 19.55 -3.00
C TYR A 42 17.80 20.64 -2.16
N LYS A 43 18.35 20.29 -0.98
CA LYS A 43 18.90 21.17 0.06
C LYS A 43 17.95 22.31 0.46
N CYS A 44 17.68 22.40 1.75
CA CYS A 44 16.80 23.43 2.27
C CYS A 44 17.10 23.73 3.72
N ASP A 45 16.75 24.94 4.16
CA ASP A 45 16.99 25.37 5.53
C ASP A 45 15.83 24.96 6.46
N SER A 46 14.67 24.61 5.89
CA SER A 46 13.48 24.21 6.64
C SER A 46 12.55 23.27 5.86
N ARG A 47 11.80 22.48 6.64
CA ARG A 47 10.75 21.57 6.20
C ARG A 47 9.63 21.55 7.22
N THR A 48 8.41 21.39 6.73
CA THR A 48 7.22 21.14 7.54
C THR A 48 6.64 19.77 7.19
N ALA A 49 6.06 19.11 8.18
CA ALA A 49 5.29 17.88 8.02
C ALA A 49 3.86 18.13 8.50
N THR A 50 2.89 17.98 7.61
CA THR A 50 1.46 17.97 7.94
C THR A 50 1.00 16.54 8.10
N PHE A 51 0.59 16.18 9.31
CA PHE A 51 0.00 14.89 9.64
C PHE A 51 -1.51 14.99 9.53
N ARG A 52 -2.14 13.95 8.98
CA ARG A 52 -3.58 13.89 8.74
C ARG A 52 -4.16 12.58 9.23
N ASN A 53 -5.37 12.66 9.78
CA ASN A 53 -6.24 11.53 10.03
C ASN A 53 -7.27 11.47 8.90
N ILE A 54 -7.32 10.37 8.15
CA ILE A 54 -8.23 10.27 7.00
C ILE A 54 -9.69 10.08 7.43
N ALA A 55 -9.93 9.50 8.61
CA ALA A 55 -11.26 9.15 9.08
C ALA A 55 -12.10 10.36 9.49
N ASP A 56 -11.48 11.39 10.06
CA ASP A 56 -12.16 12.62 10.48
C ASP A 56 -11.64 13.90 9.80
N GLY A 57 -10.54 13.81 9.06
CA GLY A 57 -9.92 14.93 8.35
C GLY A 57 -9.14 15.89 9.25
N GLU A 58 -8.85 15.52 10.50
CA GLU A 58 -8.01 16.33 11.37
C GLU A 58 -6.58 16.41 10.82
N GLU A 59 -6.02 17.63 10.84
CA GLU A 59 -4.66 17.90 10.37
C GLU A 59 -3.86 18.69 11.40
N VAL A 60 -2.57 18.37 11.53
CA VAL A 60 -1.61 19.13 12.33
C VAL A 60 -0.30 19.30 11.56
N THR A 61 0.23 20.52 11.53
CA THR A 61 1.51 20.82 10.90
C THR A 61 2.58 21.07 11.94
N PHE A 62 3.73 20.40 11.80
CA PHE A 62 4.92 20.62 12.60
C PHE A 62 6.07 21.16 11.75
N GLU A 63 6.82 22.12 12.29
CA GLU A 63 8.17 22.40 11.79
C GLU A 63 9.06 21.19 12.11
N MET A 64 9.81 20.72 11.13
CA MET A 64 10.74 19.62 11.33
C MET A 64 12.09 20.13 11.85
N GLU A 65 12.68 19.40 12.79
CA GLU A 65 13.99 19.70 13.36
C GLU A 65 15.11 19.26 12.42
N LEU A 66 16.09 20.13 12.16
CA LEU A 66 17.28 19.78 11.39
C LEU A 66 18.17 18.81 12.19
N VAL A 67 18.42 17.63 11.64
CA VAL A 67 19.27 16.60 12.25
C VAL A 67 20.70 16.68 11.74
N SER A 68 20.88 16.75 10.42
CA SER A 68 22.20 16.77 9.78
C SER A 68 22.16 17.38 8.39
N GLU A 69 23.27 17.93 7.94
CA GLU A 69 23.46 18.42 6.57
C GLU A 69 24.82 17.96 6.04
N ASN A 70 24.86 17.48 4.81
CA ASN A 70 26.09 17.14 4.12
C ASN A 70 26.07 17.68 2.66
N ASP A 71 27.07 17.28 1.86
CA ASP A 71 27.19 17.76 0.48
C ASP A 71 26.06 17.25 -0.44
N GLU A 72 25.38 16.17 -0.08
CA GLU A 72 24.35 15.51 -0.89
C GLU A 72 22.92 15.86 -0.47
N TYR A 73 22.64 15.92 0.84
CA TYR A 73 21.29 16.08 1.35
C TYR A 73 21.22 16.75 2.74
N THR A 74 20.01 17.20 3.08
CA THR A 74 19.65 17.69 4.42
C THR A 74 18.68 16.72 5.08
N THR A 75 18.89 16.35 6.34
CA THR A 75 17.98 15.47 7.09
C THR A 75 17.22 16.24 8.15
N PHE A 76 15.91 16.06 8.16
CA PHE A 76 14.99 16.58 9.17
C PHE A 76 14.31 15.45 9.93
N THR A 77 13.79 15.75 11.12
CA THR A 77 12.96 14.83 11.90
C THR A 77 11.78 15.54 12.55
N THR A 78 10.74 14.78 12.85
CA THR A 78 9.60 15.23 13.65
C THR A 78 8.95 14.02 14.33
N TYR A 79 7.96 14.26 15.18
CA TYR A 79 7.20 13.23 15.89
C TYR A 79 5.71 13.47 15.74
N ALA A 80 4.95 12.39 15.61
CA ALA A 80 3.49 12.40 15.66
C ALA A 80 2.96 11.06 16.20
N ASP A 81 1.73 11.07 16.71
CA ASP A 81 1.08 9.86 17.22
C ASP A 81 0.40 9.10 16.06
N THR A 82 0.85 7.88 15.78
CA THR A 82 0.32 7.00 14.73
C THR A 82 -1.04 6.40 15.07
N SER A 83 -1.51 6.56 16.31
CA SER A 83 -2.89 6.28 16.70
C SER A 83 -3.84 7.45 16.41
N GLU A 84 -3.30 8.67 16.24
CA GLU A 84 -4.06 9.86 15.89
C GLU A 84 -4.00 10.17 14.39
N TYR A 85 -2.88 9.89 13.73
CA TYR A 85 -2.65 10.23 12.33
C TYR A 85 -2.17 9.04 11.52
N ASP A 86 -2.59 8.96 10.27
CA ASP A 86 -2.28 7.86 9.35
C ASP A 86 -1.61 8.33 8.06
N ARG A 87 -1.54 9.65 7.81
CA ARG A 87 -0.85 10.25 6.65
C ARG A 87 0.11 11.36 7.04
N VAL A 88 1.09 11.59 6.17
CA VAL A 88 2.03 12.71 6.25
C VAL A 88 2.27 13.36 4.88
N ILE A 89 2.35 14.68 4.88
CA ILE A 89 2.64 15.52 3.72
C ILE A 89 3.84 16.41 4.07
N PHE A 90 4.90 16.36 3.25
CA PHE A 90 6.06 17.23 3.43
C PHE A 90 5.97 18.48 2.55
N SER A 91 6.34 19.63 3.11
CA SER A 91 6.31 20.93 2.44
C SER A 91 7.51 21.81 2.83
N LYS A 92 7.77 22.84 2.00
CA LYS A 92 8.85 23.82 2.22
C LYS A 92 8.22 25.17 2.56
N GLY A 93 7.97 25.42 3.85
CA GLY A 93 7.20 26.59 4.27
C GLY A 93 5.80 26.56 3.63
N ASP A 94 5.28 27.72 3.21
CA ASP A 94 3.95 27.83 2.59
C ASP A 94 3.86 27.24 1.16
N HIS A 95 4.98 26.75 0.62
CA HIS A 95 5.01 26.10 -0.69
C HIS A 95 4.77 24.60 -0.55
N LEU A 96 3.56 24.18 -0.92
CA LEU A 96 3.27 22.80 -1.30
C LEU A 96 4.05 22.52 -2.60
N TYR A 97 5.14 21.77 -2.50
CA TYR A 97 5.64 21.03 -3.66
C TYR A 97 4.57 20.00 -4.09
N GLU A 98 4.74 19.30 -5.21
CA GLU A 98 3.90 18.15 -5.58
C GLU A 98 3.95 17.08 -4.47
N SER A 99 3.16 17.32 -3.44
CA SER A 99 3.27 16.65 -2.16
C SER A 99 2.30 15.50 -2.23
N ILE A 100 2.89 14.34 -2.49
CA ILE A 100 2.21 13.08 -2.38
C ILE A 100 1.87 12.89 -0.90
N GLU A 101 0.62 12.56 -0.60
CA GLU A 101 0.28 12.07 0.72
C GLU A 101 0.98 10.71 0.90
N LEU A 102 1.69 10.54 2.00
CA LEU A 102 2.45 9.33 2.29
C LEU A 102 1.82 8.63 3.48
N ALA A 103 1.93 7.31 3.55
CA ALA A 103 1.56 6.57 4.74
C ALA A 103 2.34 7.08 5.97
N PHE A 104 1.68 7.25 7.09
CA PHE A 104 2.31 7.49 8.38
C PHE A 104 1.86 6.40 9.35
N ASN A 105 2.79 5.54 9.71
CA ASN A 105 2.55 4.42 10.60
C ASN A 105 3.85 4.03 11.31
N ASP A 106 3.76 3.15 12.30
CA ASP A 106 4.90 2.71 13.11
C ASP A 106 6.00 1.97 12.33
N TYR A 107 5.74 1.65 11.06
CA TYR A 107 6.61 0.81 10.23
C TYR A 107 7.46 1.60 9.24
N VAL A 108 7.11 2.86 8.97
CA VAL A 108 7.91 3.74 8.13
C VAL A 108 8.55 4.81 8.98
N ASN A 109 9.86 4.72 9.17
CA ASN A 109 10.59 5.72 9.96
C ASN A 109 11.18 6.84 9.11
N GLY A 110 11.13 6.78 7.78
CA GLY A 110 11.57 7.90 6.99
C GLY A 110 11.25 7.87 5.51
N TYR A 111 11.34 9.07 4.91
CA TYR A 111 11.23 9.28 3.47
C TYR A 111 12.40 10.09 2.88
N HIS A 112 12.80 9.76 1.66
CA HIS A 112 13.69 10.54 0.81
C HIS A 112 12.87 11.38 -0.17
N ILE A 113 13.19 12.67 -0.33
CA ILE A 113 12.73 13.49 -1.45
C ILE A 113 13.84 13.54 -2.50
N THR A 114 13.60 12.90 -3.64
CA THR A 114 14.55 12.83 -4.78
C THR A 114 13.92 13.38 -6.05
N ALA A 115 14.71 13.47 -7.12
CA ALA A 115 14.19 13.77 -8.46
C ALA A 115 13.18 12.73 -8.98
N SER A 116 13.25 11.49 -8.50
CA SER A 116 12.33 10.40 -8.83
C SER A 116 11.09 10.38 -7.92
N GLY A 117 10.91 11.42 -7.09
CA GLY A 117 9.81 11.57 -6.15
C GLY A 117 10.19 11.16 -4.72
N VAL A 118 9.16 10.85 -3.93
CA VAL A 118 9.30 10.50 -2.52
C VAL A 118 9.38 8.99 -2.36
N LEU A 119 10.39 8.50 -1.64
CA LEU A 119 10.72 7.08 -1.44
C LEU A 119 10.82 6.78 0.06
N PRO A 120 10.29 5.66 0.58
CA PRO A 120 10.56 5.26 1.95
C PRO A 120 12.03 4.83 2.11
N PHE A 121 12.58 4.98 3.31
CA PHE A 121 13.92 4.50 3.66
C PHE A 121 14.04 4.16 5.15
N VAL A 122 15.21 3.65 5.55
CA VAL A 122 15.60 3.45 6.96
C VAL A 122 16.67 4.47 7.32
N TYR A 123 16.42 5.35 8.30
CA TYR A 123 17.30 6.48 8.61
C TYR A 123 18.78 6.12 8.81
N ASP A 124 19.06 5.11 9.62
CA ASP A 124 20.41 4.69 10.00
C ASP A 124 21.10 3.78 8.97
N ASN A 125 20.42 3.42 7.88
CA ASN A 125 21.01 2.57 6.85
C ASN A 125 21.66 3.40 5.75
N GLU A 126 22.82 2.94 5.29
CA GLU A 126 23.39 3.43 4.03
C GLU A 126 22.44 3.07 2.88
N GLU A 127 22.20 4.03 1.99
CA GLU A 127 21.42 3.76 0.78
C GLU A 127 22.25 2.84 -0.12
N LYS A 128 21.68 1.68 -0.44
CA LYS A 128 22.29 0.71 -1.33
C LYS A 128 21.41 0.52 -2.55
N GLU A 129 22.06 0.23 -3.67
CA GLU A 129 21.35 -0.21 -4.86
C GLU A 129 20.66 -1.54 -4.58
N ILE A 130 19.35 -1.60 -4.84
CA ILE A 130 18.57 -2.81 -4.66
C ILE A 130 19.03 -3.84 -5.70
N THR A 131 19.40 -5.03 -5.23
CA THR A 131 19.74 -6.17 -6.07
C THR A 131 18.75 -7.30 -5.83
N TYR A 132 18.42 -8.03 -6.89
CA TYR A 132 17.47 -9.14 -6.85
C TYR A 132 17.92 -10.23 -7.83
N ASN A 133 17.49 -11.46 -7.57
CA ASN A 133 17.78 -12.59 -8.44
C ASN A 133 16.66 -12.75 -9.47
N THR A 134 17.03 -12.82 -10.75
CA THR A 134 16.10 -13.21 -11.82
C THR A 134 16.13 -14.71 -12.01
N VAL A 135 14.98 -15.37 -11.90
CA VAL A 135 14.82 -16.81 -12.09
C VAL A 135 13.79 -17.08 -13.19
N PRO A 136 14.18 -17.69 -14.31
CA PRO A 136 13.22 -18.17 -15.30
C PRO A 136 12.57 -19.47 -14.80
N LEU A 137 11.24 -19.50 -14.77
CA LEU A 137 10.43 -20.67 -14.43
C LEU A 137 9.54 -21.05 -15.60
N LYS A 138 9.27 -22.35 -15.76
CA LYS A 138 8.42 -22.84 -16.85
C LYS A 138 6.98 -22.39 -16.62
N TYR A 139 6.41 -21.61 -17.56
CA TYR A 139 5.05 -21.08 -17.43
C TYR A 139 4.03 -21.95 -18.14
N ASP A 140 4.24 -22.18 -19.43
CA ASP A 140 3.37 -22.99 -20.28
C ASP A 140 4.20 -23.78 -21.30
N GLU A 141 3.56 -24.46 -22.24
CA GLU A 141 4.26 -25.19 -23.30
C GLU A 141 5.06 -24.27 -24.26
N TYR A 142 4.79 -22.96 -24.26
CA TYR A 142 5.32 -21.98 -25.20
C TYR A 142 6.48 -21.13 -24.66
N GLY A 143 6.69 -21.08 -23.34
CA GLY A 143 7.77 -20.26 -22.79
C GLY A 143 8.07 -20.44 -21.31
N ASP A 144 9.05 -19.65 -20.87
CA ASP A 144 9.42 -19.45 -19.47
C ASP A 144 9.04 -18.03 -19.07
N LYS A 145 8.76 -17.83 -17.79
CA LYS A 145 8.41 -16.55 -17.17
C LYS A 145 9.44 -16.21 -16.11
N ASN A 146 9.90 -14.96 -16.04
CA ASN A 146 10.82 -14.57 -14.98
C ASN A 146 10.07 -14.25 -13.71
N ILE A 147 10.65 -14.70 -12.60
CA ILE A 147 10.39 -14.11 -11.30
C ILE A 147 11.64 -13.37 -10.82
N TYR A 148 11.42 -12.30 -10.05
CA TYR A 148 12.43 -11.46 -9.44
C TYR A 148 12.35 -11.64 -7.93
N VAL A 149 13.38 -12.24 -7.33
CA VAL A 149 13.42 -12.52 -5.89
C VAL A 149 14.36 -11.55 -5.22
N TRP A 150 13.80 -10.67 -4.40
CA TRP A 150 14.55 -9.79 -3.53
C TRP A 150 14.59 -10.37 -2.11
N THR A 151 15.78 -10.39 -1.50
CA THR A 151 16.00 -10.76 -0.11
C THR A 151 16.66 -9.61 0.63
N PRO A 152 16.41 -9.46 1.94
CA PRO A 152 17.09 -8.43 2.73
C PRO A 152 18.60 -8.70 2.83
N ASP A 153 19.38 -7.66 3.10
CA ASP A 153 20.85 -7.70 3.16
C ASP A 153 21.40 -8.71 4.16
N ASP A 154 20.65 -9.01 5.22
CA ASP A 154 21.00 -9.95 6.28
C ASP A 154 20.50 -11.38 6.01
N TYR A 155 19.96 -11.66 4.82
CA TYR A 155 19.53 -13.00 4.44
C TYR A 155 20.72 -13.98 4.37
N ASP A 156 20.65 -15.02 5.21
CA ASP A 156 21.60 -16.13 5.23
C ASP A 156 20.92 -17.42 4.72
N GLU A 157 21.35 -17.91 3.55
CA GLU A 157 20.84 -19.15 2.98
C GLU A 157 21.12 -20.38 3.86
N TYR A 158 22.14 -20.32 4.73
CA TYR A 158 22.55 -21.41 5.62
C TYR A 158 21.84 -21.38 6.98
N ASP A 159 21.31 -20.23 7.41
CA ASP A 159 20.51 -20.13 8.62
C ASP A 159 19.08 -20.62 8.36
N LYS A 160 18.85 -21.90 8.65
CA LYS A 160 17.53 -22.53 8.44
C LYS A 160 16.52 -22.22 9.55
N ASP A 161 16.95 -21.63 10.66
CA ASP A 161 16.08 -21.29 11.80
C ASP A 161 15.36 -19.96 11.57
N THR A 162 16.04 -18.99 10.94
CA THR A 162 15.41 -17.74 10.53
C THR A 162 14.46 -17.95 9.35
N LYS A 163 13.20 -17.54 9.50
CA LYS A 163 12.16 -17.65 8.47
C LYS A 163 11.65 -16.28 8.04
N TYR A 164 11.32 -16.18 6.74
CA TYR A 164 10.85 -14.97 6.10
C TYR A 164 9.42 -15.17 5.58
N SER A 165 8.54 -14.18 5.82
CA SER A 165 7.27 -14.04 5.11
C SER A 165 7.53 -13.81 3.62
N VAL A 166 6.53 -14.08 2.78
CA VAL A 166 6.67 -13.91 1.32
C VAL A 166 5.57 -13.00 0.79
N ILE A 167 5.99 -11.95 0.09
CA ILE A 167 5.08 -11.05 -0.63
C ILE A 167 5.22 -11.33 -2.12
N TYR A 168 4.24 -12.02 -2.69
CA TYR A 168 4.14 -12.23 -4.12
C TYR A 168 3.50 -11.00 -4.76
N MET A 169 4.08 -10.54 -5.86
CA MET A 169 3.56 -9.36 -6.55
C MET A 169 3.50 -9.55 -8.05
N THR A 170 2.39 -9.14 -8.65
CA THR A 170 2.27 -9.02 -10.11
C THR A 170 3.16 -7.88 -10.62
N ASP A 171 3.34 -7.79 -11.94
CA ASP A 171 4.12 -6.72 -12.58
C ASP A 171 5.57 -6.66 -12.06
N GLY A 172 6.20 -7.82 -11.91
CA GLY A 172 7.54 -7.96 -11.34
C GLY A 172 8.57 -7.01 -11.94
N GLN A 173 8.45 -6.68 -13.23
CA GLN A 173 9.34 -5.75 -13.93
C GLN A 173 9.24 -4.29 -13.42
N ASN A 174 8.15 -3.92 -12.73
CA ASN A 174 7.88 -2.58 -12.23
C ASN A 174 8.28 -2.37 -10.76
N LEU A 175 8.78 -3.41 -10.08
CA LEU A 175 8.91 -3.40 -8.63
C LEU A 175 10.21 -2.75 -8.12
N PHE A 176 11.32 -3.01 -8.81
CA PHE A 176 12.67 -2.73 -8.28
C PHE A 176 13.46 -1.70 -9.11
N ASP A 177 13.35 -1.73 -10.44
CA ASP A 177 14.12 -0.83 -11.31
C ASP A 177 13.50 0.57 -11.31
N LYS A 178 14.20 1.57 -10.75
CA LYS A 178 13.77 2.97 -10.66
C LYS A 178 13.42 3.62 -12.02
N SER A 179 13.78 2.99 -13.14
CA SER A 179 13.46 3.41 -14.50
C SER A 179 12.40 2.56 -15.21
N ALA A 180 11.79 1.59 -14.54
CA ALA A 180 10.85 0.64 -15.12
C ALA A 180 9.67 1.31 -15.84
N THR A 181 9.13 2.40 -15.26
CA THR A 181 8.03 3.16 -15.85
C THR A 181 8.35 4.65 -15.92
N THR A 182 7.52 5.41 -16.64
CA THR A 182 7.61 6.88 -16.67
C THR A 182 7.39 7.53 -15.30
N HIS A 183 6.82 6.80 -14.34
CA HIS A 183 6.58 7.24 -12.97
C HIS A 183 7.54 6.60 -11.96
N GLY A 184 8.53 5.83 -12.45
CA GLY A 184 9.53 5.12 -11.65
C GLY A 184 9.14 3.67 -11.40
N CYS A 185 9.38 3.21 -10.17
CA CYS A 185 8.97 1.88 -9.69
C CYS A 185 8.26 1.99 -8.35
N TRP A 186 7.77 0.85 -7.89
CA TRP A 186 7.17 0.72 -6.58
C TRP A 186 8.15 0.86 -5.41
N SER A 187 9.46 0.61 -5.61
CA SER A 187 10.46 0.61 -4.53
C SER A 187 10.06 -0.29 -3.35
N VAL A 188 9.53 -1.47 -3.66
CA VAL A 188 8.96 -2.39 -2.67
C VAL A 188 10.00 -2.91 -1.68
N ALA A 189 11.24 -3.08 -2.13
CA ALA A 189 12.35 -3.52 -1.28
C ALA A 189 12.63 -2.49 -0.20
N GLU A 190 12.69 -1.20 -0.55
CA GLU A 190 12.90 -0.11 0.39
C GLU A 190 11.72 0.00 1.40
N CYS A 191 10.48 -0.15 0.93
CA CYS A 191 9.30 -0.21 1.81
C CYS A 191 9.41 -1.34 2.83
N VAL A 192 9.74 -2.55 2.37
CA VAL A 192 9.84 -3.75 3.21
C VAL A 192 11.02 -3.66 4.18
N GLN A 193 12.18 -3.15 3.75
CA GLN A 193 13.31 -2.87 4.63
C GLN A 193 12.95 -1.89 5.73
N SER A 194 12.19 -0.83 5.40
CA SER A 194 11.71 0.14 6.39
C SER A 194 10.87 -0.56 7.46
N MET A 195 9.89 -1.36 7.04
CA MET A 195 9.05 -2.11 7.98
C MET A 195 9.81 -3.13 8.82
N MET A 196 10.76 -3.86 8.23
CA MET A 196 11.60 -4.82 8.95
C MET A 196 12.49 -4.15 10.00
N SER A 197 12.87 -2.88 9.80
CA SER A 197 13.65 -2.13 10.80
C SER A 197 12.85 -1.78 12.05
N GLN A 198 11.52 -1.73 11.95
CA GLN A 198 10.59 -1.38 13.02
C GLN A 198 9.82 -2.58 13.59
N SER A 199 10.08 -3.79 13.09
CA SER A 199 9.37 -5.01 13.52
C SER A 199 10.32 -6.20 13.69
N ASN A 200 9.85 -7.23 14.39
CA ASN A 200 10.57 -8.52 14.47
C ASN A 200 10.30 -9.40 13.25
N ASN A 201 9.41 -8.97 12.35
CA ASN A 201 9.06 -9.71 11.16
C ASN A 201 10.12 -9.52 10.07
N ARG A 202 10.24 -10.54 9.22
CA ARG A 202 11.22 -10.63 8.15
C ARG A 202 10.47 -11.06 6.90
N ALA A 203 10.79 -10.50 5.75
CA ALA A 203 10.16 -10.94 4.51
C ALA A 203 11.11 -10.88 3.32
N ILE A 204 10.72 -11.60 2.28
CA ILE A 204 11.25 -11.48 0.93
C ILE A 204 10.14 -10.99 0.00
N VAL A 205 10.51 -10.43 -1.15
CA VAL A 205 9.56 -10.02 -2.19
C VAL A 205 9.82 -10.85 -3.44
N VAL A 206 8.75 -11.37 -4.03
CA VAL A 206 8.77 -12.18 -5.25
C VAL A 206 7.91 -11.49 -6.30
N GLY A 207 8.55 -10.75 -7.20
CA GLY A 207 7.88 -10.15 -8.35
C GLY A 207 7.74 -11.14 -9.49
N ILE A 208 6.55 -11.26 -10.07
CA ILE A 208 6.27 -12.16 -11.20
C ILE A 208 6.06 -11.29 -12.44
N ASP A 209 6.89 -11.46 -13.46
CA ASP A 209 6.72 -10.68 -14.70
C ASP A 209 5.37 -10.97 -15.36
N ASN A 210 4.88 -10.01 -16.13
CA ASN A 210 3.78 -10.25 -17.06
C ASN A 210 4.31 -10.39 -18.50
N SER A 211 3.49 -10.98 -19.36
CA SER A 211 3.72 -11.09 -20.79
C SER A 211 3.38 -9.77 -21.52
N ASP A 212 3.77 -9.69 -22.79
CA ASP A 212 3.35 -8.59 -23.68
C ASP A 212 1.82 -8.45 -23.78
N ASN A 213 1.06 -9.51 -23.47
CA ASN A 213 -0.40 -9.49 -23.39
C ASN A 213 -0.90 -9.41 -21.93
N ARG A 214 -0.28 -8.53 -21.14
CA ARG A 214 -0.57 -8.28 -19.72
C ARG A 214 -2.06 -8.26 -19.37
N ASN A 215 -2.88 -7.56 -20.16
CA ASN A 215 -4.31 -7.40 -19.84
C ASN A 215 -5.10 -8.71 -19.99
N SER A 216 -4.73 -9.60 -20.91
CA SER A 216 -5.33 -10.93 -20.99
C SER A 216 -4.79 -11.81 -19.87
N GLU A 217 -3.48 -11.75 -19.62
CA GLU A 217 -2.80 -12.57 -18.61
C GLU A 217 -3.21 -12.26 -17.17
N LEU A 218 -3.54 -11.01 -16.86
CA LEU A 218 -3.98 -10.56 -15.53
C LEU A 218 -5.50 -10.29 -15.49
N SER A 219 -6.26 -10.97 -16.33
CA SER A 219 -7.72 -10.92 -16.34
C SER A 219 -8.28 -12.31 -16.04
N PRO A 220 -8.91 -12.49 -14.86
CA PRO A 220 -9.41 -13.78 -14.43
C PRO A 220 -10.65 -14.20 -15.23
N VAL A 221 -10.95 -15.50 -15.22
CA VAL A 221 -12.04 -16.08 -16.01
C VAL A 221 -13.26 -16.35 -15.13
N ILE A 222 -13.84 -15.28 -14.56
CA ILE A 222 -14.99 -15.39 -13.64
C ILE A 222 -16.35 -15.17 -14.32
N GLY A 223 -16.36 -14.69 -15.57
CA GLY A 223 -17.58 -14.45 -16.35
C GLY A 223 -17.35 -13.54 -17.56
N GLU A 224 -18.43 -12.96 -18.07
CA GLU A 224 -18.40 -12.05 -19.21
C GLU A 224 -17.76 -10.71 -18.82
N VAL A 225 -16.76 -10.28 -19.59
CA VAL A 225 -16.10 -8.98 -19.43
C VAL A 225 -16.97 -7.88 -20.03
N LEU A 226 -17.19 -6.82 -19.27
CA LEU A 226 -17.85 -5.60 -19.70
C LEU A 226 -16.89 -4.73 -20.53
N SER A 227 -16.55 -5.15 -21.75
CA SER A 227 -15.71 -4.33 -22.63
C SER A 227 -16.19 -4.34 -24.07
N ASP A 228 -16.51 -3.12 -24.57
CA ASP A 228 -16.62 -2.80 -26.02
C ASP A 228 -15.23 -2.54 -26.66
N ASN A 229 -14.15 -2.53 -25.87
CA ASN A 229 -12.79 -2.40 -26.38
C ASN A 229 -12.18 -3.79 -26.59
N ASP A 230 -11.67 -4.05 -27.81
CA ASP A 230 -10.94 -5.26 -28.23
C ASP A 230 -9.65 -5.58 -27.42
N LEU A 231 -9.46 -4.95 -26.25
CA LEU A 231 -8.27 -5.09 -25.41
C LEU A 231 -8.23 -6.39 -24.59
N VAL A 232 -9.33 -7.13 -24.50
CA VAL A 232 -9.38 -8.43 -23.82
C VAL A 232 -10.19 -9.42 -24.65
N ILE A 233 -9.48 -10.22 -25.44
CA ILE A 233 -10.06 -11.41 -26.08
C ILE A 233 -9.53 -12.61 -25.28
N ASN A 234 -10.42 -13.25 -24.52
CA ASN A 234 -10.14 -14.42 -23.67
C ASN A 234 -9.13 -14.12 -22.53
N GLY A 235 -9.62 -13.76 -21.35
CA GLY A 235 -8.78 -13.69 -20.14
C GLY A 235 -8.07 -15.02 -19.90
N THR A 236 -6.81 -14.96 -19.49
CA THR A 236 -5.95 -16.12 -19.17
C THR A 236 -5.43 -16.05 -17.74
N GLY A 237 -6.05 -15.24 -16.87
CA GLY A 237 -5.68 -15.08 -15.46
C GLY A 237 -5.66 -16.39 -14.68
N GLU A 238 -6.58 -17.32 -14.96
CA GLU A 238 -6.57 -18.66 -14.35
C GLU A 238 -5.21 -19.37 -14.51
N TYR A 239 -4.60 -19.32 -15.71
CA TYR A 239 -3.28 -19.91 -15.93
C TYR A 239 -2.16 -19.16 -15.20
N PHE A 240 -2.31 -17.84 -15.03
CA PHE A 240 -1.38 -17.05 -14.25
C PHE A 240 -1.48 -17.40 -12.76
N SER A 241 -2.69 -17.48 -12.21
CA SER A 241 -2.96 -17.95 -10.85
C SER A 241 -2.41 -19.34 -10.60
N ASP A 242 -2.71 -20.30 -11.48
CA ASP A 242 -2.18 -21.66 -11.41
C ASP A 242 -0.65 -21.68 -11.44
N PHE A 243 -0.02 -20.87 -12.30
CA PHE A 243 1.43 -20.76 -12.30
C PHE A 243 1.97 -20.22 -10.98
N VAL A 244 1.35 -19.19 -10.39
CA VAL A 244 1.77 -18.66 -9.10
C VAL A 244 1.63 -19.73 -8.01
N TYR A 245 0.49 -20.39 -7.93
CA TYR A 245 0.19 -21.38 -6.89
C TYR A 245 0.95 -22.70 -7.06
N GLU A 246 1.00 -23.26 -8.26
CA GLU A 246 1.55 -24.59 -8.52
C GLU A 246 3.05 -24.58 -8.88
N THR A 247 3.60 -23.44 -9.31
CA THR A 247 5.00 -23.36 -9.77
C THR A 247 5.83 -22.38 -8.95
N VAL A 248 5.40 -21.12 -8.83
CA VAL A 248 6.20 -20.08 -8.16
C VAL A 248 6.28 -20.35 -6.67
N VAL A 249 5.14 -20.58 -6.00
CA VAL A 249 5.10 -20.85 -4.55
C VAL A 249 5.97 -22.07 -4.19
N PRO A 250 5.83 -23.26 -4.82
CA PRO A 250 6.68 -24.41 -4.53
C PRO A 250 8.17 -24.17 -4.80
N TYR A 251 8.51 -23.40 -5.84
CA TYR A 251 9.90 -23.01 -6.10
C TYR A 251 10.47 -22.19 -4.94
N ILE A 252 9.74 -21.15 -4.50
CA ILE A 252 10.19 -20.29 -3.40
C ILE A 252 10.30 -21.08 -2.09
N GLU A 253 9.29 -21.89 -1.77
CA GLU A 253 9.28 -22.75 -0.58
C GLU A 253 10.41 -23.79 -0.53
N SER A 254 10.99 -24.14 -1.68
CA SER A 254 12.05 -25.15 -1.79
C SER A 254 13.45 -24.54 -1.81
N ASN A 255 13.58 -23.28 -2.23
CA ASN A 255 14.88 -22.63 -2.45
C ASN A 255 15.19 -21.53 -1.43
N TYR A 256 14.19 -21.03 -0.69
CA TYR A 256 14.36 -19.95 0.28
C TYR A 256 13.89 -20.34 1.68
N ASN A 257 14.42 -19.68 2.70
CA ASN A 257 14.08 -19.91 4.10
C ASN A 257 12.74 -19.25 4.48
N VAL A 258 11.64 -19.67 3.88
CA VAL A 258 10.34 -19.00 4.03
C VAL A 258 9.37 -19.76 4.94
N TYR A 259 8.41 -19.01 5.51
CA TYR A 259 7.19 -19.61 6.06
C TYR A 259 6.35 -20.23 4.93
N LYS A 260 5.51 -21.21 5.29
CA LYS A 260 4.70 -22.00 4.33
C LYS A 260 3.20 -21.96 4.62
N ASP A 261 2.84 -21.38 5.75
CA ASP A 261 1.46 -21.18 6.18
C ASP A 261 0.94 -19.83 5.69
N SER A 262 -0.36 -19.75 5.45
CA SER A 262 -0.99 -18.60 4.81
C SER A 262 -0.83 -17.30 5.57
N LYS A 263 -0.66 -17.32 6.89
CA LYS A 263 -0.51 -16.10 7.71
C LYS A 263 0.72 -15.27 7.33
N HIS A 264 1.73 -15.90 6.74
CA HIS A 264 3.00 -15.27 6.38
C HIS A 264 3.16 -15.11 4.87
N ILE A 265 2.11 -15.36 4.09
CA ILE A 265 2.16 -15.34 2.63
C ILE A 265 1.08 -14.38 2.14
N SER A 266 1.50 -13.42 1.32
CA SER A 266 0.64 -12.36 0.80
C SER A 266 0.78 -12.26 -0.72
N VAL A 267 -0.29 -11.83 -1.39
CA VAL A 267 -0.29 -11.50 -2.82
C VAL A 267 -0.75 -10.06 -3.01
N CYS A 268 -0.07 -9.29 -3.86
CA CYS A 268 -0.36 -7.86 -4.05
C CYS A 268 -0.09 -7.38 -5.47
N GLY A 269 -0.91 -6.46 -5.98
CA GLY A 269 -0.72 -5.87 -7.29
C GLY A 269 -1.53 -4.60 -7.49
N SER A 270 -1.40 -3.97 -8.66
CA SER A 270 -2.22 -2.83 -9.03
C SER A 270 -2.89 -2.92 -10.39
N SER A 271 -3.96 -2.15 -10.58
CA SER A 271 -4.72 -2.14 -11.84
C SER A 271 -5.19 -3.58 -12.17
N MET A 272 -4.91 -4.08 -13.38
CA MET A 272 -5.12 -5.48 -13.73
C MET A 272 -4.39 -6.46 -12.80
N GLY A 273 -3.18 -6.13 -12.35
CA GLY A 273 -2.48 -6.92 -11.35
C GLY A 273 -3.15 -6.91 -9.98
N GLY A 274 -3.89 -5.86 -9.64
CA GLY A 274 -4.70 -5.78 -8.42
C GLY A 274 -5.95 -6.64 -8.51
N LEU A 275 -6.61 -6.65 -9.67
CA LEU A 275 -7.69 -7.58 -10.00
C LEU A 275 -7.22 -9.04 -9.92
N GLU A 276 -6.09 -9.36 -10.56
CA GLU A 276 -5.52 -10.71 -10.57
C GLU A 276 -5.02 -11.13 -9.19
N SER A 277 -4.36 -10.25 -8.42
CA SER A 277 -3.93 -10.55 -7.05
C SER A 277 -5.11 -10.85 -6.13
N PHE A 278 -6.22 -10.12 -6.32
CA PHE A 278 -7.47 -10.42 -5.62
C PHE A 278 -8.01 -11.81 -6.00
N TYR A 279 -8.04 -12.13 -7.29
CA TYR A 279 -8.45 -13.44 -7.77
C TYR A 279 -7.59 -14.57 -7.19
N ILE A 280 -6.25 -14.49 -7.31
CA ILE A 280 -5.29 -15.47 -6.78
C ILE A 280 -5.54 -15.75 -5.30
N GLY A 281 -5.67 -14.69 -4.49
CA GLY A 281 -5.84 -14.87 -3.06
C GLY A 281 -7.20 -15.46 -2.67
N MET A 282 -8.25 -15.16 -3.44
CA MET A 282 -9.60 -15.71 -3.22
C MET A 282 -9.70 -17.19 -3.64
N GLU A 283 -9.02 -17.59 -4.72
CA GLU A 283 -8.98 -18.98 -5.19
C GLU A 283 -8.08 -19.88 -4.33
N HIS A 284 -7.04 -19.30 -3.71
CA HIS A 284 -6.04 -20.05 -2.94
C HIS A 284 -5.89 -19.55 -1.49
N PRO A 285 -6.99 -19.48 -0.69
CA PRO A 285 -6.96 -18.97 0.68
C PRO A 285 -6.18 -19.88 1.64
N ASP A 286 -5.93 -21.14 1.25
CA ASP A 286 -5.05 -22.07 1.97
C ASP A 286 -3.58 -21.62 1.93
N LYS A 287 -3.21 -20.79 0.95
CA LYS A 287 -1.86 -20.28 0.76
C LYS A 287 -1.69 -18.79 0.98
N PHE A 288 -2.64 -17.96 0.58
CA PHE A 288 -2.50 -16.50 0.73
C PHE A 288 -3.36 -16.00 1.87
N GLY A 289 -2.75 -15.51 2.94
CA GLY A 289 -3.46 -14.99 4.10
C GLY A 289 -3.76 -13.50 4.02
N VAL A 290 -3.13 -12.76 3.10
CA VAL A 290 -3.34 -11.33 2.88
C VAL A 290 -3.30 -10.99 1.39
N ILE A 291 -4.26 -10.18 0.95
CA ILE A 291 -4.46 -9.73 -0.42
C ILE A 291 -4.32 -8.20 -0.44
N GLY A 292 -3.49 -7.68 -1.35
CA GLY A 292 -3.36 -6.27 -1.67
C GLY A 292 -3.85 -5.96 -3.07
N ALA A 293 -4.98 -5.25 -3.19
CA ALA A 293 -5.56 -4.85 -4.46
C ALA A 293 -5.54 -3.31 -4.58
N LEU A 294 -4.53 -2.76 -5.26
CA LEU A 294 -4.34 -1.31 -5.38
C LEU A 294 -4.89 -0.78 -6.72
N SER A 295 -5.84 0.14 -6.69
CA SER A 295 -6.54 0.63 -7.89
C SER A 295 -7.05 -0.52 -8.78
N PRO A 296 -7.75 -1.53 -8.24
CA PRO A 296 -8.06 -2.75 -9.00
C PRO A 296 -9.10 -2.49 -10.09
N THR A 297 -8.96 -3.17 -11.23
CA THR A 297 -9.91 -3.11 -12.36
C THR A 297 -11.14 -4.00 -12.17
N PHE A 298 -11.79 -3.94 -11.01
CA PHE A 298 -13.01 -4.72 -10.74
C PHE A 298 -14.16 -4.39 -11.70
N CYS A 299 -14.17 -3.18 -12.27
CA CYS A 299 -15.11 -2.71 -13.28
C CYS A 299 -15.16 -3.53 -14.57
N TYR A 300 -14.20 -4.45 -14.76
CA TYR A 300 -14.19 -5.37 -15.89
C TYR A 300 -15.37 -6.36 -15.85
N PHE A 301 -15.94 -6.60 -14.69
CA PHE A 301 -17.07 -7.50 -14.52
C PHE A 301 -18.25 -6.77 -13.91
N SER A 302 -19.46 -7.15 -14.31
CA SER A 302 -20.67 -6.62 -13.69
C SER A 302 -20.80 -7.10 -12.24
N GLU A 303 -21.58 -6.37 -11.45
CA GLU A 303 -22.02 -6.84 -10.13
C GLU A 303 -22.61 -8.25 -10.20
N ASP A 304 -23.45 -8.55 -11.19
CA ASP A 304 -24.03 -9.88 -11.36
C ASP A 304 -22.95 -10.96 -11.59
N THR A 305 -21.90 -10.65 -12.35
CA THR A 305 -20.76 -11.56 -12.54
C THR A 305 -20.02 -11.78 -11.22
N TRP A 306 -19.69 -10.73 -10.48
CA TRP A 306 -19.04 -10.84 -9.17
C TRP A 306 -19.89 -11.61 -8.16
N MET A 307 -21.18 -11.31 -8.06
CA MET A 307 -22.10 -12.00 -7.16
C MET A 307 -22.32 -13.46 -7.56
N ASN A 308 -22.20 -13.81 -8.84
CA ASN A 308 -22.23 -15.21 -9.28
C ASN A 308 -20.92 -15.93 -8.96
N TYR A 309 -19.79 -15.26 -9.13
CA TYR A 309 -18.48 -15.79 -8.75
C TYR A 309 -18.42 -16.09 -7.24
N PHE A 310 -18.86 -15.15 -6.39
CA PHE A 310 -18.83 -15.33 -4.93
C PHE A 310 -19.73 -16.47 -4.42
N LYS A 311 -20.76 -16.90 -5.17
CA LYS A 311 -21.59 -18.07 -4.79
C LYS A 311 -20.83 -19.39 -4.78
N ASN A 312 -19.65 -19.44 -5.40
CA ASN A 312 -18.81 -20.62 -5.42
C ASN A 312 -18.00 -20.79 -4.12
N PHE A 313 -17.99 -19.77 -3.26
CA PHE A 313 -17.22 -19.77 -2.02
C PHE A 313 -18.16 -19.91 -0.82
N GLU A 314 -17.74 -20.74 0.13
CA GLU A 314 -18.28 -20.74 1.49
C GLU A 314 -17.27 -20.00 2.35
N PHE A 315 -17.57 -18.77 2.77
CA PHE A 315 -16.68 -17.95 3.62
C PHE A 315 -16.69 -18.38 5.09
N GLU A 316 -16.75 -19.69 5.31
CA GLU A 316 -16.49 -20.32 6.60
C GLU A 316 -14.95 -20.62 6.64
N ASP A 317 -14.31 -20.59 7.82
CA ASP A 317 -12.84 -20.73 8.01
C ASP A 317 -11.97 -19.47 7.79
N ALA A 318 -10.64 -19.66 7.81
CA ALA A 318 -9.61 -18.62 7.78
C ALA A 318 -9.48 -17.96 6.40
N GLN A 319 -10.35 -16.98 6.14
CA GLN A 319 -10.31 -16.17 4.92
C GLN A 319 -9.09 -15.25 4.90
N PRO A 320 -8.55 -14.90 3.72
CA PRO A 320 -7.50 -13.89 3.59
C PRO A 320 -7.93 -12.55 4.23
N PHE A 321 -6.98 -11.68 4.52
CA PHE A 321 -7.27 -10.27 4.82
C PHE A 321 -7.19 -9.49 3.52
N VAL A 322 -8.21 -8.71 3.17
CA VAL A 322 -8.28 -7.98 1.91
C VAL A 322 -8.06 -6.50 2.17
N TYR A 323 -6.96 -5.96 1.64
CA TYR A 323 -6.69 -4.53 1.55
C TYR A 323 -6.97 -4.06 0.13
N ILE A 324 -7.95 -3.17 -0.03
CA ILE A 324 -8.28 -2.51 -1.30
C ILE A 324 -7.92 -1.04 -1.18
N TYR A 325 -7.18 -0.51 -2.15
CA TYR A 325 -6.93 0.92 -2.28
C TYR A 325 -7.59 1.44 -3.56
N SER A 326 -8.14 2.66 -3.51
CA SER A 326 -8.53 3.41 -4.70
C SER A 326 -8.19 4.89 -4.56
N GLY A 327 -7.73 5.49 -5.65
CA GLY A 327 -7.65 6.94 -5.80
C GLY A 327 -8.95 7.50 -6.39
N ASN A 328 -8.97 8.82 -6.60
CA ASN A 328 -10.09 9.51 -7.27
C ASN A 328 -9.65 10.76 -8.08
N SER A 329 -8.34 10.99 -8.24
CA SER A 329 -7.82 12.27 -8.73
C SER A 329 -7.70 12.36 -10.25
N ASP A 330 -7.63 11.24 -10.96
CA ASP A 330 -7.56 11.20 -12.43
C ASP A 330 -8.72 10.41 -13.04
N GLU A 331 -8.91 10.57 -14.36
CA GLU A 331 -10.04 9.97 -15.09
C GLU A 331 -10.08 8.44 -14.98
N LEU A 332 -8.91 7.79 -14.94
CA LEU A 332 -8.83 6.35 -14.83
C LEU A 332 -9.20 5.91 -13.41
N GLU A 333 -8.62 6.51 -12.36
CA GLU A 333 -9.03 6.24 -10.97
C GLU A 333 -10.53 6.46 -10.76
N GLN A 334 -11.10 7.55 -11.27
CA GLN A 334 -12.55 7.83 -11.17
C GLN A 334 -13.40 6.74 -11.83
N TRP A 335 -12.90 6.12 -12.91
CA TRP A 335 -13.58 5.02 -13.57
C TRP A 335 -13.51 3.72 -12.76
N LEU A 336 -12.41 3.46 -12.05
CA LEU A 336 -12.22 2.28 -11.20
C LEU A 336 -12.92 2.41 -9.83
N TYR A 337 -13.04 3.64 -9.35
CA TYR A 337 -13.47 3.98 -8.00
C TYR A 337 -14.81 3.37 -7.60
N TYR A 338 -15.80 3.37 -8.50
CA TYR A 338 -17.14 2.86 -8.19
C TYR A 338 -17.11 1.38 -7.81
N ASP A 339 -16.45 0.53 -8.60
CA ASP A 339 -16.41 -0.92 -8.36
C ASP A 339 -15.42 -1.27 -7.26
N ALA A 340 -14.33 -0.51 -7.10
CA ALA A 340 -13.43 -0.62 -5.95
C ALA A 340 -14.17 -0.37 -4.62
N THR A 341 -15.02 0.67 -4.58
CA THR A 341 -15.85 1.01 -3.41
C THR A 341 -16.91 -0.04 -3.14
N ASN A 342 -17.59 -0.52 -4.19
CA ASN A 342 -18.67 -1.50 -4.04
C ASN A 342 -18.17 -2.93 -3.76
N MET A 343 -16.92 -3.26 -4.09
CA MET A 343 -16.36 -4.59 -3.84
C MET A 343 -16.47 -5.01 -2.38
N LYS A 344 -16.21 -4.09 -1.45
CA LYS A 344 -16.39 -4.34 0.00
C LYS A 344 -17.83 -4.76 0.31
N LEU A 345 -18.81 -4.03 -0.21
CA LEU A 345 -20.24 -4.33 -0.02
C LEU A 345 -20.64 -5.66 -0.67
N TRP A 346 -20.10 -5.97 -1.85
CA TRP A 346 -20.38 -7.24 -2.54
C TRP A 346 -19.84 -8.44 -1.78
N LEU A 347 -18.63 -8.34 -1.24
CA LEU A 347 -18.03 -9.36 -0.37
C LEU A 347 -18.82 -9.54 0.92
N GLU A 348 -19.18 -8.46 1.60
CA GLU A 348 -20.02 -8.49 2.82
C GLU A 348 -21.37 -9.15 2.55
N ASN A 349 -22.03 -8.80 1.44
CA ASN A 349 -23.31 -9.40 1.03
C ASN A 349 -23.18 -10.88 0.66
N ALA A 350 -22.01 -11.31 0.19
CA ALA A 350 -21.70 -12.71 -0.06
C ALA A 350 -21.30 -13.48 1.22
N GLY A 351 -21.19 -12.80 2.37
CA GLY A 351 -20.88 -13.39 3.66
C GLY A 351 -19.41 -13.36 4.07
N TYR A 352 -18.57 -12.59 3.37
CA TYR A 352 -17.17 -12.41 3.75
C TYR A 352 -17.07 -11.67 5.09
N PRO A 353 -16.15 -12.04 6.00
CA PRO A 353 -16.05 -11.38 7.30
C PRO A 353 -15.67 -9.89 7.18
N GLU A 354 -16.51 -9.02 7.77
CA GLU A 354 -16.31 -7.56 7.75
C GLU A 354 -14.96 -7.11 8.33
N ASP A 355 -14.46 -7.81 9.36
CA ASP A 355 -13.18 -7.53 10.03
C ASP A 355 -11.95 -8.00 9.22
N ARG A 356 -12.18 -8.61 8.05
CA ARG A 356 -11.14 -9.07 7.12
C ARG A 356 -11.07 -8.22 5.85
N ILE A 357 -11.80 -7.10 5.76
CA ILE A 357 -11.76 -6.22 4.60
C ILE A 357 -11.49 -4.77 5.03
N VAL A 358 -10.49 -4.15 4.41
CA VAL A 358 -10.25 -2.71 4.48
C VAL A 358 -10.32 -2.14 3.08
N PHE A 359 -11.11 -1.07 2.93
CA PHE A 359 -11.11 -0.21 1.76
C PHE A 359 -10.50 1.13 2.16
N ALA A 360 -9.38 1.48 1.53
CA ALA A 360 -8.65 2.71 1.72
C ALA A 360 -8.86 3.62 0.50
N GLU A 361 -9.51 4.74 0.73
CA GLU A 361 -9.84 5.73 -0.30
C GLU A 361 -9.01 6.99 -0.11
N TYR A 362 -8.43 7.48 -1.20
CA TYR A 362 -7.67 8.71 -1.19
C TYR A 362 -8.02 9.59 -2.39
N ASP A 363 -8.71 10.70 -2.13
CA ASP A 363 -9.22 11.60 -3.17
C ASP A 363 -8.14 12.12 -4.13
N ASN A 364 -6.92 12.37 -3.62
CA ASN A 364 -5.78 12.82 -4.43
C ASN A 364 -4.93 11.66 -4.99
N GLY A 365 -5.36 10.41 -4.79
CA GLY A 365 -4.76 9.22 -5.37
C GLY A 365 -4.86 9.22 -6.89
N ILE A 366 -3.76 8.85 -7.55
CA ILE A 366 -3.62 8.76 -9.01
C ILE A 366 -3.15 7.37 -9.44
N HIS A 367 -3.43 6.98 -10.68
CA HIS A 367 -3.18 5.65 -11.24
C HIS A 367 -1.73 5.45 -11.70
N ASN A 368 -0.76 5.39 -10.78
CA ASN A 368 0.64 5.09 -11.12
C ASN A 368 1.50 4.54 -9.97
N GLU A 369 2.70 4.07 -10.32
CA GLU A 369 3.67 3.47 -9.39
C GLU A 369 4.10 4.42 -8.27
N LYS A 370 4.19 5.73 -8.55
CA LYS A 370 4.55 6.73 -7.55
C LYS A 370 3.52 6.77 -6.42
N TYR A 371 2.23 6.68 -6.74
CA TYR A 371 1.17 6.70 -5.73
C TYR A 371 0.99 5.35 -5.05
N TRP A 372 1.03 4.25 -5.79
CA TRP A 372 0.97 2.91 -5.19
C TRP A 372 2.11 2.66 -4.20
N ARG A 373 3.32 3.13 -4.50
CA ARG A 373 4.46 3.13 -3.56
C ARG A 373 4.15 3.87 -2.25
N ALA A 374 3.43 4.98 -2.31
CA ALA A 374 3.14 5.79 -1.13
C ALA A 374 2.16 5.12 -0.16
N VAL A 375 1.22 4.33 -0.70
CA VAL A 375 0.21 3.60 0.09
C VAL A 375 0.61 2.16 0.40
N PHE A 376 1.58 1.58 -0.32
CA PHE A 376 2.05 0.22 -0.09
C PHE A 376 2.41 -0.09 1.38
N PRO A 377 3.03 0.83 2.17
CA PRO A 377 3.26 0.59 3.60
C PRO A 377 2.00 0.35 4.44
N GLU A 378 0.82 0.80 4.00
CA GLU A 378 -0.46 0.50 4.67
C GLU A 378 -0.87 -0.95 4.46
N PHE A 379 -0.71 -1.47 3.24
CA PHE A 379 -0.88 -2.90 2.96
C PHE A 379 0.08 -3.74 3.81
N LEU A 380 1.34 -3.30 3.91
CA LEU A 380 2.37 -4.03 4.65
C LEU A 380 1.99 -4.24 6.13
N LYS A 381 1.27 -3.30 6.77
CA LYS A 381 0.72 -3.44 8.13
C LYS A 381 -0.04 -4.76 8.33
N TYR A 382 -0.74 -5.22 7.31
CA TYR A 382 -1.51 -6.46 7.35
C TYR A 382 -0.65 -7.65 6.93
N ALA A 383 0.16 -7.49 5.88
CA ALA A 383 1.06 -8.53 5.36
C ALA A 383 2.15 -8.98 6.35
N PHE A 384 2.45 -8.17 7.36
CA PHE A 384 3.43 -8.44 8.43
C PHE A 384 2.77 -8.49 9.81
N SER A 385 1.47 -8.75 9.90
CA SER A 385 0.84 -8.97 11.21
C SER A 385 1.30 -10.31 11.83
N GLU A 386 1.51 -10.35 13.15
CA GLU A 386 1.98 -11.52 13.92
C GLU A 386 0.96 -12.68 14.01
#